data_AF-A0A3D3GWM1-F1
#
_entry.id   AF-A0A3D3GWM1-F1
#
_cell.length_a   1.000
_cell.length_b   1.000
_cell.length_c   1.000
_cell.angle_alpha   90.00
_cell.angle_beta   90.00
_cell.angle_gamma   90.00
#
_symmetry.space_group_name_H-M   'P 1'
#
loop_
_entity.id
_entity.type
_entity.pdbx_description
1 polymer ?
#
loop_
_entity_poly.entity_id
_entity_poly.type
_entity_poly.pdbx_seq_one_letter_code
_entity_poly.pdbx_strand_id
1 'polypeptide(L)'
;MVSIEETHRQDFYDFLFGQSLATVQHDELSYYVADKIEAVLRTPNIIIEAMSVLPASLSQVIDQLTDDNFDTQELLYLIQQEPAIAAKVIELSNSAFYNRTGKEISDLKSAFMLLGSNGLMEGVNNSFVSKLTPHLKYTLNSMVIKFGTIA
;
A
#
# COMPACT_ATOMS: atom_id res chain seq x y z
N MET A 1 24.47 -30.78 -11.45
CA MET A 1 23.70 -31.75 -12.27
C MET A 1 22.23 -31.56 -11.93
N VAL A 2 21.39 -31.25 -12.91
CA VAL A 2 19.95 -31.08 -12.70
C VAL A 2 19.32 -32.46 -12.50
N SER A 3 18.35 -32.58 -11.59
CA SER A 3 17.65 -33.84 -11.30
C SER A 3 16.80 -34.27 -12.50
N ILE A 4 16.68 -35.58 -12.73
CA ILE A 4 15.85 -36.17 -13.79
C ILE A 4 14.39 -35.70 -13.68
N GLU A 5 13.89 -35.54 -12.46
CA GLU A 5 12.53 -35.04 -12.20
C GLU A 5 12.36 -33.59 -12.67
N GLU A 6 13.39 -32.76 -12.49
CA GLU A 6 13.40 -31.37 -12.92
C GLU A 6 13.42 -31.27 -14.46
N THR A 7 14.15 -32.15 -15.12
CA THR A 7 14.17 -32.25 -16.59
C THR A 7 12.80 -32.63 -17.13
N HIS A 8 12.17 -33.68 -16.59
CA HIS A 8 10.84 -34.11 -17.06
C HIS A 8 9.75 -33.08 -16.79
N ARG A 9 9.85 -32.35 -15.68
CA ARG A 9 8.93 -31.24 -15.38
C ARG A 9 9.06 -30.12 -16.41
N GLN A 10 10.28 -29.76 -16.79
CA GLN A 10 10.53 -28.73 -17.80
C GLN A 10 10.02 -29.16 -19.18
N ASP A 11 10.32 -30.39 -19.61
CA ASP A 11 9.86 -30.93 -20.89
C ASP A 11 8.32 -30.98 -20.97
N PHE A 12 7.65 -31.33 -19.86
CA PHE A 12 6.19 -31.33 -19.77
C PHE A 12 5.60 -29.92 -19.92
N TYR A 13 6.20 -28.93 -19.27
CA TYR A 13 5.76 -27.54 -19.39
C TYR A 13 6.01 -26.97 -20.78
N ASP A 14 7.16 -27.27 -21.39
CA ASP A 14 7.48 -26.87 -22.76
C ASP A 14 6.53 -27.51 -23.78
N PHE A 15 6.03 -28.72 -23.52
CA PHE A 15 5.01 -29.36 -24.34
C PHE A 15 3.63 -28.70 -24.21
N LEU A 16 3.20 -28.37 -22.99
CA LEU A 16 1.87 -27.80 -22.74
C LEU A 16 1.74 -26.34 -23.20
N PHE A 17 2.79 -25.55 -23.00
CA PHE A 17 2.76 -24.10 -23.19
C PHE A 17 3.62 -23.64 -24.38
N GLY A 18 4.28 -24.58 -25.05
CA GLY A 18 5.33 -24.29 -26.03
C GLY A 18 6.64 -23.96 -25.32
N GLN A 19 7.77 -24.06 -26.05
CA GLN A 19 9.03 -23.54 -25.54
C GLN A 19 8.84 -22.04 -25.32
N SER A 20 8.84 -21.61 -24.05
CA SER A 20 9.13 -20.22 -23.73
C SER A 20 10.61 -20.04 -24.02
N LEU A 21 10.94 -19.86 -25.31
CA LEU A 21 12.09 -19.04 -25.64
C LEU A 21 11.82 -17.77 -24.85
N ALA A 22 12.61 -17.53 -23.80
CA ALA A 22 12.64 -16.25 -23.15
C ALA A 22 12.95 -15.26 -24.28
N THR A 23 11.90 -14.74 -24.90
CA THR A 23 12.04 -13.75 -25.93
C THR A 23 12.61 -12.60 -25.14
N VAL A 24 13.91 -12.38 -25.32
CA VAL A 24 14.61 -11.12 -25.01
C VAL A 24 14.07 -10.02 -25.95
N GLN A 25 12.79 -10.10 -26.30
CA GLN A 25 11.99 -9.10 -26.95
C GLN A 25 11.41 -8.26 -25.83
N HIS A 26 12.32 -7.63 -25.10
CA HIS A 26 12.28 -6.21 -24.80
C HIS A 26 11.03 -5.53 -25.36
N ASP A 27 9.96 -5.58 -24.58
CA ASP A 27 8.68 -5.00 -24.89
C ASP A 27 8.84 -3.48 -25.02
N GLU A 28 8.55 -2.93 -26.20
CA GLU A 28 8.69 -1.49 -26.48
C GLU A 28 7.87 -0.64 -25.50
N LEU A 29 6.74 -1.16 -25.04
CA LEU A 29 5.92 -0.51 -24.01
C LEU A 29 6.67 -0.43 -22.69
N SER A 30 7.33 -1.51 -22.28
CA SER A 30 8.14 -1.55 -21.06
C SER A 30 9.28 -0.51 -21.09
N TYR A 31 9.94 -0.31 -22.24
CA TYR A 31 10.93 0.77 -22.40
C TYR A 31 10.33 2.15 -22.32
N TYR A 32 9.21 2.36 -22.99
CA TYR A 32 8.51 3.64 -22.95
C TYR A 32 8.07 3.98 -21.52
N VAL A 33 7.50 3.02 -20.79
CA VAL A 33 7.10 3.19 -19.39
C VAL A 33 8.32 3.47 -18.51
N ALA A 34 9.42 2.73 -18.69
CA ALA A 34 10.65 2.93 -17.94
C ALA A 34 11.24 4.33 -18.17
N ASP A 35 11.30 4.82 -19.42
CA ASP A 35 11.75 6.18 -19.77
C ASP A 35 10.90 7.25 -19.08
N LYS A 36 9.57 7.08 -19.08
CA LYS A 36 8.66 8.01 -18.39
C LYS A 36 8.84 8.00 -16.88
N ILE A 37 9.00 6.82 -16.28
CA ILE A 37 9.29 6.71 -14.85
C ILE A 37 10.62 7.40 -14.54
N GLU A 38 11.67 7.15 -15.33
CA GLU A 38 12.99 7.75 -15.14
C GLU A 38 12.96 9.28 -15.24
N ALA A 39 12.26 9.82 -16.24
CA ALA A 39 12.09 11.27 -16.41
C ALA A 39 11.40 11.92 -15.19
N VAL A 40 10.39 11.26 -14.63
CA VAL A 40 9.69 11.72 -13.42
C VAL A 40 10.62 11.63 -12.20
N LEU A 41 11.35 10.52 -12.03
CA LEU A 41 12.29 10.34 -10.92
C LEU A 41 13.47 11.33 -10.95
N ARG A 42 13.88 11.79 -12.13
CA ARG A 42 14.90 12.85 -12.30
C ARG A 42 14.44 14.23 -11.81
N THR A 43 13.14 14.44 -11.65
CA THR A 43 12.55 15.70 -11.15
C THR A 43 11.75 15.44 -9.86
N PRO A 44 12.41 15.07 -8.75
CA PRO A 44 11.73 14.56 -7.57
C PRO A 44 10.83 15.59 -6.87
N ASN A 45 11.06 16.89 -7.12
CA ASN A 45 10.28 17.97 -6.49
C ASN A 45 8.78 17.86 -6.77
N ILE A 46 8.37 17.40 -7.96
CA ILE A 46 6.95 17.21 -8.30
C ILE A 46 6.32 16.13 -7.41
N ILE A 47 7.06 15.04 -7.14
CA ILE A 47 6.60 13.96 -6.26
C ILE A 47 6.54 14.48 -4.82
N ILE A 48 7.61 15.14 -4.36
CA ILE A 48 7.74 15.64 -2.99
C ILE A 48 6.65 16.67 -2.67
N GLU A 49 6.36 17.59 -3.60
CA GLU A 49 5.31 18.60 -3.45
C GLU A 49 3.89 18.00 -3.50
N ALA A 50 3.72 16.87 -4.18
CA ALA A 50 2.45 16.14 -4.22
C ALA A 50 2.22 15.24 -2.99
N MET A 51 3.27 14.98 -2.20
CA MET A 51 3.17 14.23 -0.94
C MET A 51 2.61 15.11 0.18
N SER A 52 1.77 14.51 1.01
CA SER A 52 1.31 15.13 2.25
C SER A 52 2.44 15.17 3.27
N VAL A 53 2.57 16.27 4.02
CA VAL A 53 3.50 16.36 5.16
C VAL A 53 3.00 15.40 6.26
N LEU A 54 3.91 14.57 6.79
CA LEU A 54 3.60 13.67 7.90
C LEU A 54 3.24 14.48 9.15
N PRO A 55 2.09 14.22 9.80
CA PRO A 55 1.76 14.85 11.09
C PRO A 55 2.76 14.48 12.19
N ALA A 56 3.06 15.40 13.11
CA ALA A 56 3.99 15.13 14.22
C ALA A 56 3.44 14.08 15.22
N SER A 57 2.12 14.06 15.41
CA SER A 57 1.38 13.05 16.20
C SER A 57 1.66 11.63 15.72
N LEU A 58 1.92 11.44 14.43
CA LEU A 58 2.18 10.16 13.82
C LEU A 58 3.57 9.61 14.19
N SER A 59 4.64 10.40 14.07
CA SER A 59 5.98 9.95 14.47
C SER A 59 5.98 9.42 15.90
N GLN A 60 5.26 10.11 16.80
CA GLN A 60 5.11 9.69 18.20
C GLN A 60 4.35 8.36 18.36
N VAL A 61 3.33 8.09 17.53
CA VAL A 61 2.61 6.80 17.53
C VAL A 61 3.54 5.67 17.09
N ILE A 62 4.37 5.88 16.07
CA ILE A 62 5.34 4.88 15.59
C ILE A 62 6.42 4.64 16.64
N ASP A 63 6.95 5.72 17.24
CA ASP A 63 7.99 5.63 18.27
C ASP A 63 7.48 4.84 19.49
N GLN A 64 6.25 5.11 19.95
CA GLN A 64 5.61 4.33 21.02
C GLN A 64 5.42 2.87 20.61
N LEU A 65 4.88 2.59 19.42
CA LEU A 65 4.62 1.21 18.99
C LEU A 65 5.88 0.38 18.70
N THR A 66 7.06 1.01 18.61
CA THR A 66 8.35 0.33 18.45
C THR A 66 9.10 0.12 19.77
N ASP A 67 8.62 0.69 20.87
CA ASP A 67 9.10 0.43 22.23
C ASP A 67 8.38 -0.80 22.82
N ASP A 68 9.11 -1.79 23.31
CA ASP A 68 8.53 -2.99 23.94
C ASP A 68 7.78 -2.68 25.26
N ASN A 69 8.00 -1.51 25.87
CA ASN A 69 7.38 -1.06 27.13
C ASN A 69 6.49 0.20 26.95
N PHE A 70 5.84 0.34 25.80
CA PHE A 70 5.02 1.50 25.49
C PHE A 70 3.82 1.68 26.44
N ASP A 71 3.45 2.95 26.66
CA ASP A 71 2.24 3.27 27.43
C ASP A 71 1.02 3.21 26.50
N THR A 72 0.18 2.21 26.74
CA THR A 72 -1.07 2.02 25.99
C THR A 72 -2.01 3.22 26.08
N GLN A 73 -2.10 3.89 27.23
CA GLN A 73 -2.96 5.06 27.41
C GLN A 73 -2.45 6.25 26.59
N GLU A 74 -1.14 6.48 26.62
CA GLU A 74 -0.50 7.53 25.83
C GLU A 74 -0.66 7.28 24.33
N LEU A 75 -0.45 6.04 23.89
CA LEU A 75 -0.65 5.63 22.51
C LEU A 75 -2.10 5.85 22.04
N LEU A 76 -3.08 5.43 22.85
CA LEU A 76 -4.50 5.64 22.54
C LEU A 76 -4.85 7.13 22.48
N TYR A 77 -4.26 7.95 23.36
CA TYR A 77 -4.42 9.40 23.33
C TYR A 77 -3.87 10.03 22.04
N LEU A 78 -2.68 9.61 21.61
CA LEU A 78 -2.06 10.08 20.37
C LEU A 78 -2.92 9.72 19.13
N ILE A 79 -3.44 8.49 19.08
CA ILE A 79 -4.30 8.04 17.98
C ILE A 79 -5.64 8.83 17.96
N GLN A 80 -6.18 9.21 19.12
CA GLN A 80 -7.40 10.03 19.19
C GLN A 80 -7.22 11.44 18.63
N GLN A 81 -6.01 12.00 18.63
CA GLN A 81 -5.72 13.30 18.00
C GLN A 81 -5.85 13.24 16.46
N GLU A 82 -5.91 12.03 15.90
CA GLU A 82 -5.97 11.78 14.46
C GLU A 82 -7.23 10.99 14.09
N PRO A 83 -8.40 11.64 13.92
CA PRO A 83 -9.69 10.96 13.72
C PRO A 83 -9.71 9.97 12.55
N ALA A 84 -8.99 10.27 11.47
CA ALA A 84 -8.89 9.39 10.30
C ALA A 84 -8.17 8.06 10.63
N ILE A 85 -7.13 8.11 11.47
CA ILE A 85 -6.40 6.91 11.92
C ILE A 85 -7.29 6.13 12.88
N ALA A 86 -7.89 6.82 13.85
CA ALA A 86 -8.82 6.21 14.78
C ALA A 86 -9.94 5.44 14.06
N ALA A 87 -10.55 6.05 13.04
CA ALA A 87 -11.59 5.40 12.23
C ALA A 87 -11.09 4.12 11.54
N LYS A 88 -9.88 4.12 10.99
CA LYS A 88 -9.31 2.92 10.34
C LYS A 88 -8.94 1.83 11.32
N VAL A 89 -8.51 2.16 12.53
CA VAL A 89 -8.31 1.18 13.60
C VAL A 89 -9.64 0.53 13.99
N ILE A 90 -10.71 1.32 14.15
CA ILE A 90 -12.06 0.79 14.42
C ILE A 90 -12.55 -0.09 13.27
N GLU A 91 -12.38 0.34 12.03
CA GLU A 91 -12.76 -0.44 10.84
C GLU A 91 -12.02 -1.78 10.78
N LEU A 92 -10.70 -1.78 11.01
CA LEU A 92 -9.90 -3.00 11.05
C LEU A 92 -10.36 -3.93 12.17
N SER A 93 -10.65 -3.38 13.36
CA SER A 93 -11.14 -4.17 14.49
C SER A 93 -12.47 -4.85 14.19
N ASN A 94 -13.32 -4.25 13.36
CA ASN A 94 -14.60 -4.84 12.93
C ASN A 94 -14.50 -5.75 11.70
N SER A 95 -13.31 -5.89 11.10
CA SER A 95 -13.13 -6.79 9.96
C SER A 95 -13.43 -8.24 10.34
N ALA A 96 -13.88 -9.05 9.38
CA ALA A 96 -14.18 -10.46 9.59
C ALA A 96 -12.96 -11.27 10.09
N PHE A 97 -11.74 -10.79 9.81
CA PHE A 97 -10.51 -11.41 10.28
C PHE A 97 -10.35 -11.29 11.80
N TYR A 98 -10.60 -10.09 12.35
CA TYR A 98 -10.43 -9.77 13.77
C TYR A 98 -11.70 -10.02 14.58
N ASN A 99 -12.86 -9.50 14.15
CA ASN A 99 -14.12 -9.63 14.89
C ASN A 99 -14.96 -10.82 14.43
N ARG A 100 -14.56 -12.02 14.86
CA ARG A 100 -15.31 -13.26 14.59
C ARG A 100 -16.65 -13.35 15.32
N THR A 101 -16.83 -12.55 16.37
CA THR A 101 -18.07 -12.54 17.16
C THR A 101 -19.18 -11.71 16.53
N GLY A 102 -18.84 -10.79 15.61
CA GLY A 102 -19.78 -9.87 14.97
C GLY A 102 -20.32 -8.77 15.89
N LYS A 103 -19.85 -8.68 17.14
CA LYS A 103 -20.23 -7.60 18.05
C LYS A 103 -19.52 -6.32 17.63
N GLU A 104 -20.28 -5.30 17.26
CA GLU A 104 -19.72 -4.01 16.85
C GLU A 104 -18.78 -3.41 17.89
N ILE A 105 -17.59 -3.01 17.44
CA ILE A 105 -16.60 -2.24 18.20
C ILE A 105 -16.66 -0.79 17.75
N SER A 106 -16.86 0.15 18.68
CA SER A 106 -16.99 1.57 18.39
C SER A 106 -16.02 2.46 19.16
N ASP A 107 -15.19 1.89 20.04
CA ASP A 107 -14.20 2.61 20.84
C ASP A 107 -12.79 2.03 20.68
N LEU A 108 -11.78 2.90 20.75
CA LEU A 108 -10.40 2.54 20.50
C LEU A 108 -9.81 1.60 21.56
N LYS A 109 -10.31 1.65 22.80
CA LYS A 109 -9.82 0.78 23.87
C LYS A 109 -10.26 -0.66 23.60
N SER A 110 -11.53 -0.87 23.26
CA SER A 110 -12.05 -2.18 22.85
C SER A 110 -11.38 -2.68 21.57
N ALA A 111 -11.13 -1.80 20.60
CA ALA A 111 -10.37 -2.15 19.39
C ALA A 111 -8.95 -2.61 19.73
N PHE A 112 -8.23 -1.89 20.58
CA PHE A 112 -6.90 -2.29 21.03
C PHE A 112 -6.89 -3.63 21.78
N MET A 113 -7.86 -3.85 22.67
CA MET A 113 -8.00 -5.12 23.39
C MET A 113 -8.22 -6.31 22.45
N LEU A 114 -8.87 -6.10 21.30
CA LEU A 114 -9.07 -7.14 20.29
C LEU A 114 -7.84 -7.33 19.38
N LEU A 115 -7.25 -6.22 18.92
CA LEU A 115 -6.18 -6.20 17.92
C LEU A 115 -4.79 -6.50 18.50
N GLY A 116 -4.56 -6.16 19.76
CA GLY A 116 -3.22 -6.07 20.35
C GLY A 116 -2.35 -5.00 19.68
N SER A 117 -1.08 -4.92 20.08
CA SER A 117 -0.10 -3.97 19.52
C SER A 117 0.11 -4.16 18.01
N ASN A 118 0.24 -5.40 17.57
CA ASN A 118 0.49 -5.72 16.15
C ASN A 118 -0.70 -5.36 15.25
N GLY A 119 -1.92 -5.71 15.64
CA GLY A 119 -3.11 -5.35 14.87
C GLY A 119 -3.40 -3.85 14.91
N LEU A 120 -3.06 -3.17 16.01
CA LEU A 120 -3.13 -1.71 16.09
C LEU A 120 -2.16 -1.07 15.10
N MET A 121 -0.90 -1.52 15.07
CA MET A 121 0.11 -1.05 14.11
C MET A 121 -0.34 -1.29 12.66
N GLU A 122 -0.97 -2.42 12.36
CA GLU A 122 -1.53 -2.70 11.04
C GLU A 122 -2.61 -1.68 10.67
N GLY A 123 -3.56 -1.40 11.56
CA GLY A 123 -4.63 -0.42 11.31
C GLY A 123 -4.09 1.00 11.11
N VAL A 124 -3.09 1.34 11.90
CA VAL A 124 -2.34 2.60 11.85
C VAL A 124 -1.60 2.72 10.51
N ASN A 125 -0.86 1.68 10.08
CA ASN A 125 -0.19 1.61 8.77
C ASN A 125 -1.13 1.67 7.59
N ASN A 126 -2.23 0.92 7.62
CA ASN A 126 -3.26 0.94 6.57
C ASN A 126 -3.88 2.34 6.45
N SER A 127 -4.07 3.05 7.57
CA SER A 127 -4.47 4.45 7.51
C SER A 127 -3.43 5.34 6.83
N PHE A 128 -2.13 5.09 7.01
CA PHE A 128 -1.08 5.90 6.40
C PHE A 128 -0.95 5.72 4.91
N VAL A 129 -0.98 4.48 4.43
CA VAL A 129 -0.93 4.20 2.99
C VAL A 129 -2.05 4.97 2.28
N SER A 130 -3.23 5.05 2.90
CA SER A 130 -4.35 5.84 2.37
C SER A 130 -4.09 7.36 2.33
N LYS A 131 -3.36 7.92 3.31
CA LYS A 131 -2.99 9.35 3.40
C LYS A 131 -1.77 9.73 2.56
N LEU A 132 -0.90 8.77 2.27
CA LEU A 132 0.32 8.93 1.44
C LEU A 132 0.01 8.80 -0.06
N THR A 133 -1.18 8.33 -0.40
CA THR A 133 -1.64 8.29 -1.79
C THR A 133 -1.82 9.74 -2.26
N PRO A 134 -1.07 10.21 -3.27
CA PRO A 134 -1.18 11.58 -3.76
C PRO A 134 -2.63 11.87 -4.15
N HIS A 135 -3.24 12.88 -3.53
CA HIS A 135 -4.53 13.37 -3.98
C HIS A 135 -4.30 14.17 -5.26
N LEU A 136 -4.41 13.50 -6.42
CA LEU A 136 -4.27 14.12 -7.73
C LEU A 136 -5.29 15.27 -7.85
N LYS A 137 -4.80 16.53 -7.75
CA LYS A 137 -5.59 17.76 -7.99
C LYS A 137 -5.86 18.00 -9.49
N TYR A 138 -6.00 16.94 -10.29
CA TYR A 138 -6.32 17.10 -11.71
C TYR A 138 -7.83 17.02 -11.90
N THR A 139 -8.47 18.20 -11.94
CA THR A 139 -9.80 18.33 -12.55
C THR A 139 -9.68 17.91 -14.02
N LEU A 140 -10.52 16.98 -14.46
CA LEU A 140 -10.56 16.33 -15.78
C LEU A 140 -10.80 17.27 -16.99
N ASN A 141 -10.58 18.59 -16.87
CA ASN A 141 -10.88 19.56 -17.91
C ASN A 141 -9.73 19.90 -18.87
N SER A 142 -8.58 19.22 -18.80
CA SER A 142 -7.44 19.53 -19.69
C SER A 142 -6.90 18.38 -20.54
N MET A 143 -7.49 17.19 -20.49
CA MET A 143 -7.05 16.06 -21.33
C MET A 143 -8.09 15.73 -22.43
N VAL A 144 -8.44 16.74 -23.23
CA VAL A 144 -8.97 16.47 -24.57
C VAL A 144 -7.78 16.10 -25.44
N ILE A 145 -7.46 14.81 -25.51
CA ILE A 145 -6.63 14.28 -26.57
C ILE A 145 -7.41 14.49 -27.87
N LYS A 146 -7.04 15.54 -28.63
CA LYS A 146 -7.50 15.72 -30.00
C LYS A 146 -6.93 14.58 -30.84
N PHE A 147 -7.66 13.47 -30.94
CA PHE A 147 -7.45 12.54 -32.04
C PHE A 147 -7.84 13.25 -33.33
N GLY A 148 -6.85 13.55 -34.15
CA GLY A 148 -7.03 14.14 -35.46
C GLY A 148 -7.93 13.25 -36.31
N THR A 149 -8.99 13.85 -36.83
CA THR A 149 -9.74 13.35 -37.98
C THR A 149 -8.77 13.20 -39.15
N ILE A 150 -8.53 11.95 -39.57
CA ILE A 150 -7.95 11.67 -40.88
C ILE A 150 -9.15 11.42 -41.80
N ALA A 151 -9.38 12.37 -42.71
CA ALA A 151 -10.26 12.21 -43.86
C ALA A 151 -9.55 11.39 -44.94
#